data_AF-A0A2G6FTL5-F1
#
_entry.id   AF-A0A2G6FTL5-F1
#
_cell.length_a   1.000
_cell.length_b   1.000
_cell.length_c   1.000
_cell.angle_alpha   90.00
_cell.angle_beta   90.00
_cell.angle_gamma   90.00
#
_symmetry.space_group_name_H-M   'P 1'
#
loop_
_entity.id
_entity.type
_entity.pdbx_description
1 polymer ?
#
loop_
_entity_poly.entity_id
_entity_poly.type
_entity_poly.pdbx_seq_one_letter_code
_entity_poly.pdbx_strand_id
1 'polypeptide(L)'
;MIKYLGILPLLILVAAASPTVAKAGIPILKKEELHRIPSIEVELPGEEPMDLGYKTTGRYLLTVIGLWISNDGYVLIPKNSNDNYLALTEEKIKLLKKQKMLPQDLPESPSMSFAVILKGFLWWFILLLLILFENLVRKLRNSL
;
A
#
# COMPACT_ATOMS: atom_id res chain seq x y z
N MET A 1 -22.06 8.57 31.37
CA MET A 1 -22.87 8.52 30.12
C MET A 1 -21.96 8.61 28.88
N ILE A 2 -21.04 7.65 28.68
CA ILE A 2 -20.14 7.56 27.50
C ILE A 2 -20.02 6.08 27.12
N LYS A 3 -21.10 5.48 26.60
CA LYS A 3 -21.14 4.06 26.18
C LYS A 3 -20.96 3.87 24.68
N TYR A 4 -20.96 4.96 23.89
CA TYR A 4 -21.03 4.90 22.43
C TYR A 4 -19.79 5.45 21.71
N LEU A 5 -18.77 5.91 22.44
CA LEU A 5 -17.59 6.55 21.85
C LEU A 5 -16.74 5.56 21.03
N GLY A 6 -16.68 4.28 21.42
CA GLY A 6 -15.98 3.22 20.68
C GLY A 6 -16.67 2.73 19.42
N ILE A 7 -17.97 2.97 19.27
CA ILE A 7 -18.75 2.54 18.09
C ILE A 7 -18.69 3.60 16.99
N LEU A 8 -18.43 4.85 17.36
CA LEU A 8 -18.33 5.99 16.45
C LEU A 8 -17.34 5.78 15.29
N PRO A 9 -16.08 5.32 15.51
CA PRO A 9 -15.16 5.06 14.41
C PRO A 9 -15.61 3.91 13.48
N LEU A 10 -16.27 2.89 14.03
CA LEU A 10 -16.85 1.80 13.24
C LEU A 10 -18.05 2.28 12.41
N LEU A 11 -18.88 3.14 12.98
CA LEU A 11 -20.00 3.81 12.30
C LEU A 11 -19.52 4.73 11.18
N ILE A 12 -18.41 5.46 11.37
CA ILE A 12 -17.78 6.27 10.32
C ILE A 12 -17.27 5.36 9.19
N LEU A 13 -16.70 4.20 9.50
CA LEU A 13 -16.24 3.24 8.48
C LEU A 13 -17.39 2.63 7.68
N VAL A 14 -18.48 2.23 8.35
CA VAL A 14 -19.69 1.70 7.71
C VAL A 14 -20.40 2.78 6.89
N ALA A 15 -20.47 4.01 7.39
CA ALA A 15 -20.98 5.15 6.65
C ALA A 15 -20.11 5.42 5.41
N ALA A 16 -18.78 5.44 5.54
CA ALA A 16 -17.85 5.66 4.43
C ALA A 16 -17.90 4.57 3.35
N ALA A 17 -18.29 3.36 3.71
CA ALA A 17 -18.53 2.26 2.76
C ALA A 17 -19.93 2.28 2.11
N SER A 18 -20.83 3.17 2.54
CA SER A 18 -22.19 3.24 1.99
C SER A 18 -22.23 3.97 0.63
N PRO A 19 -23.13 3.59 -0.30
CA PRO A 19 -23.31 4.31 -1.57
C PRO A 19 -23.65 5.80 -1.38
N THR A 20 -24.20 6.16 -0.22
CA THR A 20 -24.56 7.52 0.16
C THR A 20 -23.33 8.41 0.36
N VAL A 21 -22.21 7.87 0.84
CA VAL A 21 -20.97 8.63 1.03
C VAL A 21 -20.25 8.92 -0.29
N ALA A 22 -20.43 8.08 -1.31
CA ALA A 22 -20.01 8.40 -2.68
C ALA A 22 -20.75 9.62 -3.25
N LYS A 23 -21.99 9.89 -2.82
CA LYS A 23 -22.74 11.12 -3.12
C LYS A 23 -22.39 12.31 -2.20
N ALA A 24 -21.90 12.04 -0.99
CA ALA A 24 -21.52 13.08 0.00
C ALA A 24 -20.09 13.61 -0.18
N GLY A 25 -19.31 13.06 -1.11
CA GLY A 25 -18.01 13.61 -1.50
C GLY A 25 -16.84 13.25 -0.57
N ILE A 26 -16.89 12.13 0.16
CA ILE A 26 -15.68 11.61 0.83
C ILE A 26 -14.95 10.69 -0.16
N PRO A 27 -13.82 11.13 -0.77
CA PRO A 27 -13.14 10.36 -1.78
C PRO A 27 -12.38 9.18 -1.16
N ILE A 28 -12.86 7.95 -1.41
CA ILE A 28 -12.03 6.75 -1.33
C ILE A 28 -11.36 6.58 -2.69
N LEU A 29 -10.05 6.77 -2.74
CA LEU A 29 -9.28 6.77 -3.98
C LEU A 29 -8.41 5.52 -4.08
N LYS A 30 -8.40 4.93 -5.27
CA LYS A 30 -7.40 3.93 -5.65
C LYS A 30 -6.15 4.68 -6.13
N LYS A 31 -4.98 4.35 -5.61
CA LYS A 31 -3.71 4.93 -6.03
C LYS A 31 -2.70 3.83 -6.31
N GLU A 32 -2.00 3.94 -7.43
CA GLU A 32 -0.86 3.09 -7.76
C GLU A 32 0.42 3.84 -7.40
N GLU A 33 1.39 3.14 -6.81
CA GLU A 33 2.70 3.69 -6.47
C GLU A 33 3.78 2.71 -6.94
N LEU A 34 4.81 3.26 -7.60
CA LEU A 34 5.98 2.51 -8.06
C LEU A 34 7.12 2.68 -7.06
N HIS A 35 7.79 1.59 -6.73
CA HIS A 35 8.89 1.56 -5.78
C HIS A 35 10.11 0.95 -6.47
N ARG A 36 11.14 1.76 -6.69
CA ARG A 36 12.41 1.30 -7.28
C ARG A 36 13.19 0.48 -6.25
N ILE A 37 13.74 -0.65 -6.68
CA ILE A 37 14.69 -1.42 -5.89
C ILE A 37 16.07 -0.88 -6.24
N PRO A 38 16.75 -0.19 -5.31
CA PRO A 38 18.06 0.36 -5.60
C PRO A 38 19.02 -0.78 -5.97
N SER A 39 19.96 -0.47 -6.87
CA SER A 39 21.08 -1.35 -7.26
C SER A 39 20.79 -2.45 -8.29
N ILE A 40 19.57 -2.54 -8.85
CA ILE A 40 19.28 -3.50 -9.94
C ILE A 40 18.82 -2.73 -11.18
N GLU A 41 19.77 -2.54 -12.08
CA GLU A 41 19.54 -1.97 -13.41
C GLU A 41 19.43 -3.09 -14.44
N VAL A 42 18.48 -2.94 -15.37
CA VAL A 42 18.19 -3.89 -16.43
C VAL A 42 18.34 -3.17 -17.76
N GLU A 43 19.27 -3.65 -18.57
CA GLU A 43 19.48 -3.18 -19.94
C GLU A 43 18.79 -4.14 -20.91
N LEU A 44 17.70 -3.68 -21.52
CA LEU A 44 17.00 -4.41 -22.57
C LEU A 44 17.60 -4.04 -23.94
N PRO A 45 17.79 -5.00 -24.86
CA PRO A 45 18.39 -4.72 -26.17
C PRO A 45 17.57 -3.69 -26.97
N GLY A 46 18.15 -2.52 -27.22
CA GLY A 46 17.52 -1.45 -28.01
C GLY A 46 16.53 -0.57 -27.23
N GLU A 47 16.44 -0.72 -25.91
CA GLU A 47 15.63 0.15 -25.04
C GLU A 47 16.51 0.97 -24.10
N GLU A 48 15.93 2.01 -23.51
CA GLU A 48 16.61 2.80 -22.46
C GLU A 48 16.85 1.94 -21.21
N PRO A 49 17.91 2.23 -20.43
CA PRO A 49 18.15 1.55 -19.16
C PRO A 49 16.98 1.72 -18.20
N MET A 50 16.59 0.61 -17.57
CA MET A 50 15.45 0.56 -16.65
C MET A 50 15.89 0.09 -15.27
N ASP A 51 15.26 0.63 -14.23
CA ASP A 51 15.43 0.16 -12.87
C ASP A 51 14.40 -0.93 -12.57
N LEU A 52 14.83 -2.01 -11.91
CA LEU A 52 13.89 -2.97 -11.35
C LEU A 52 13.15 -2.34 -10.18
N GLY A 53 11.85 -2.53 -10.13
CA GLY A 53 11.01 -2.09 -9.03
C GLY A 53 9.86 -3.03 -8.77
N TYR A 54 8.96 -2.61 -7.89
CA TYR A 54 7.68 -3.25 -7.68
C TYR A 54 6.56 -2.23 -7.65
N LYS A 55 5.37 -2.67 -8.05
CA LYS A 55 4.17 -1.84 -8.02
C LYS A 55 3.33 -2.19 -6.80
N THR A 56 2.76 -1.16 -6.18
CA THR A 56 1.74 -1.34 -5.15
C THR A 56 0.46 -0.63 -5.54
N THR A 57 -0.67 -1.23 -5.21
CA THR A 57 -1.99 -0.61 -5.33
C THR A 57 -2.58 -0.44 -3.94
N GLY A 58 -2.95 0.79 -3.60
CA GLY A 58 -3.60 1.10 -2.32
C GLY A 58 -4.98 1.74 -2.47
N ARG A 59 -5.79 1.60 -1.42
CA ARG A 59 -7.02 2.37 -1.23
C ARG A 59 -6.83 3.34 -0.09
N TYR A 60 -7.12 4.61 -0.35
CA TYR A 60 -6.89 5.70 0.59
C TYR A 60 -8.17 6.47 0.84
N LEU A 61 -8.45 6.75 2.11
CA LEU A 61 -9.47 7.69 2.55
C LEU A 61 -8.88 9.10 2.55
N LEU A 62 -9.60 10.06 1.96
CA LEU A 62 -9.18 11.47 1.91
C LEU A 62 -7.75 11.65 1.36
N THR A 63 -7.39 10.91 0.30
CA THR A 63 -6.07 10.88 -0.38
C THR A 63 -4.85 10.45 0.44
N VAL A 64 -4.89 10.49 1.77
CA VAL A 64 -3.70 10.30 2.63
C VAL A 64 -3.80 9.13 3.61
N ILE A 65 -5.01 8.72 4.01
CA ILE A 65 -5.16 7.69 5.05
C ILE A 65 -5.33 6.32 4.38
N GLY A 66 -4.28 5.49 4.42
CA GLY A 66 -4.32 4.14 3.86
C GLY A 66 -5.29 3.22 4.61
N LEU A 67 -6.23 2.64 3.86
CA LEU A 67 -7.15 1.61 4.33
C LEU A 67 -6.62 0.20 4.03
N TRP A 68 -5.97 0.05 2.88
CA TRP A 68 -5.44 -1.23 2.40
C TRP A 68 -4.38 -0.98 1.32
N ILE A 69 -3.43 -1.91 1.20
CA ILE A 69 -2.41 -1.92 0.14
C ILE A 69 -2.09 -3.37 -0.30
N SER A 70 -1.91 -3.58 -1.60
CA SER A 70 -1.37 -4.81 -2.19
C SER A 70 -0.05 -4.54 -2.90
N ASN A 71 0.77 -5.59 -2.96
CA ASN A 71 1.86 -5.67 -3.93
C ASN A 71 1.33 -6.33 -5.21
N ASP A 72 1.57 -5.68 -6.35
CA ASP A 72 1.11 -6.14 -7.66
C ASP A 72 2.23 -6.83 -8.47
N GLY A 73 3.41 -7.01 -7.89
CA GLY A 73 4.54 -7.72 -8.48
C GLY A 73 5.65 -6.81 -9.01
N TYR A 74 6.64 -7.43 -9.65
CA TYR A 74 7.79 -6.75 -10.21
C TYR A 74 7.45 -5.97 -11.48
N VAL A 75 8.14 -4.85 -11.66
CA VAL A 75 8.03 -3.99 -12.84
C VAL A 75 9.40 -3.44 -13.21
N LEU A 76 9.59 -3.10 -14.49
CA LEU A 76 10.72 -2.29 -14.93
C LEU A 76 10.27 -0.83 -15.07
N ILE A 77 11.04 0.08 -14.51
CA ILE A 77 10.73 1.51 -14.46
C ILE A 77 11.81 2.23 -15.27
N PRO A 78 11.47 2.94 -16.36
CA PRO A 78 12.45 3.72 -17.10
C PRO A 78 13.11 4.75 -16.17
N LYS A 79 14.45 4.91 -16.24
CA LYS A 79 15.17 5.82 -15.33
C LYS A 79 14.60 7.25 -15.30
N ASN A 80 14.17 7.73 -16.47
CA ASN A 80 13.61 9.07 -16.66
C ASN A 80 12.09 9.16 -16.46
N SER A 81 11.42 8.13 -15.93
CA SER A 81 9.98 8.14 -15.68
C SER A 81 9.62 7.69 -14.27
N ASN A 82 8.62 8.33 -13.67
CA ASN A 82 8.09 7.96 -12.36
C ASN A 82 6.71 7.28 -12.43
N ASP A 83 6.07 7.31 -13.59
CA ASP A 83 4.69 6.83 -13.77
C ASP A 83 4.59 5.73 -14.84
N ASN A 84 5.56 5.62 -15.74
CA ASN A 84 5.61 4.56 -16.74
C ASN A 84 6.32 3.34 -16.20
N TYR A 85 5.82 2.17 -16.58
CA TYR A 85 6.42 0.89 -16.20
C TYR A 85 6.09 -0.21 -17.19
N LEU A 86 6.94 -1.23 -17.23
CA LEU A 86 6.68 -2.49 -17.89
C LEU A 86 6.42 -3.57 -16.84
N ALA A 87 5.22 -4.14 -16.85
CA ALA A 87 4.89 -5.25 -15.96
C ALA A 87 5.69 -6.51 -16.31
N LEU A 88 6.31 -7.12 -15.30
CA LEU A 88 7.04 -8.37 -15.45
C LEU A 88 6.15 -9.53 -15.03
N THR A 89 5.71 -10.33 -16.00
CA THR A 89 5.06 -11.61 -15.73
C THR A 89 6.10 -12.65 -15.30
N GLU A 90 5.66 -13.72 -14.64
CA GLU A 90 6.56 -14.81 -14.21
C GLU A 90 7.40 -15.38 -15.37
N GLU A 91 6.80 -15.49 -16.56
CA GLU A 91 7.49 -15.96 -17.77
C GLU A 91 8.61 -15.01 -18.18
N LYS A 92 8.36 -13.70 -18.16
CA LYS A 92 9.37 -12.67 -18.46
C LYS A 92 10.48 -12.67 -17.42
N ILE A 93 10.16 -12.80 -16.13
CA ILE A 93 11.16 -12.89 -15.06
C ILE A 93 12.06 -14.11 -15.28
N LYS A 94 11.49 -15.28 -15.60
CA LYS A 94 12.27 -16.50 -15.89
C LYS A 94 13.18 -16.32 -17.09
N LEU A 95 12.70 -15.66 -18.14
CA LEU A 95 13.49 -15.37 -19.35
C LEU A 95 14.64 -14.41 -19.06
N LEU A 96 14.39 -13.32 -18.34
CA LEU A 96 15.41 -12.33 -17.97
C LEU A 96 16.46 -12.93 -17.01
N LYS A 97 16.06 -13.81 -16.08
CA LYS A 97 16.99 -14.59 -15.25
C LYS A 97 17.88 -15.52 -16.08
N LYS A 98 17.31 -16.21 -17.09
CA LYS A 98 18.09 -17.08 -18.01
C LYS A 98 19.10 -16.27 -18.83
N GLN A 99 18.75 -15.05 -19.20
CA GLN A 99 19.61 -14.12 -19.93
C GLN A 99 20.63 -13.39 -19.03
N LYS A 100 20.66 -13.68 -17.73
CA LYS A 100 21.51 -13.01 -16.72
C LYS A 100 21.27 -11.50 -16.62
N MET A 101 20.12 -11.01 -17.08
CA MET A 101 19.69 -9.62 -16.95
C MET A 101 19.05 -9.33 -15.59
N LEU A 102 18.63 -10.38 -14.87
CA LEU A 102 18.15 -10.30 -13.49
C LEU A 102 18.95 -11.22 -12.57
N PRO A 103 19.11 -10.84 -11.29
CA PRO A 103 19.71 -11.72 -10.28
C PRO A 103 18.95 -13.06 -10.17
N GLN A 104 19.70 -14.17 -10.07
CA GLN A 104 19.09 -15.50 -9.98
C GLN A 104 18.34 -15.70 -8.65
N ASP A 105 18.86 -15.09 -7.60
CA ASP A 105 18.35 -15.04 -6.23
C ASP A 105 17.21 -14.04 -6.00
N LEU A 106 16.73 -13.37 -7.05
CA LEU A 106 15.56 -12.49 -6.94
C LEU A 106 14.34 -13.29 -6.44
N PRO A 107 13.69 -12.89 -5.33
CA PRO A 107 12.56 -13.63 -4.79
C PRO A 107 11.38 -13.66 -5.76
N GLU A 108 10.48 -14.64 -5.60
CA GLU A 108 9.32 -14.79 -6.48
C GLU A 108 8.33 -13.63 -6.35
N SER A 109 8.26 -13.02 -5.17
CA SER A 109 7.42 -11.86 -4.89
C SER A 109 8.25 -10.73 -4.27
N PRO A 110 8.02 -9.47 -4.66
CA PRO A 110 8.75 -8.35 -4.06
C PRO A 110 8.36 -8.17 -2.60
N SER A 111 9.35 -7.91 -1.75
CA SER A 111 9.09 -7.51 -0.37
C SER A 111 8.77 -6.02 -0.32
N MET A 112 7.63 -5.67 0.29
CA MET A 112 7.28 -4.27 0.53
C MET A 112 8.03 -3.75 1.76
N SER A 113 8.53 -2.51 1.67
CA SER A 113 9.11 -1.83 2.83
C SER A 113 8.07 -1.66 3.95
N PHE A 114 8.51 -1.77 5.21
CA PHE A 114 7.68 -1.55 6.38
C PHE A 114 6.97 -0.20 6.36
N ALA A 115 7.64 0.85 5.86
CA ALA A 115 7.05 2.18 5.74
C ALA A 115 5.84 2.21 4.79
N VAL A 116 5.91 1.45 3.69
CA VAL A 116 4.84 1.32 2.70
C VAL A 116 3.65 0.58 3.30
N ILE A 117 3.91 -0.50 4.04
CA ILE A 117 2.88 -1.27 4.76
C ILE A 117 2.20 -0.37 5.81
N LEU A 118 2.97 0.33 6.64
CA LEU A 118 2.43 1.21 7.68
C LEU A 118 1.56 2.32 7.09
N LYS A 119 2.00 2.94 6.00
CA LYS A 119 1.23 3.95 5.28
C LYS A 119 -0.08 3.37 4.72
N GLY A 120 -0.02 2.19 4.11
CA GLY A 120 -1.17 1.52 3.50
C GLY A 120 -2.24 1.04 4.49
N PHE A 121 -1.87 0.80 5.75
CA PHE A 121 -2.78 0.35 6.81
C PHE A 121 -2.95 1.38 7.94
N LEU A 122 -2.56 2.65 7.72
CA LEU A 122 -2.54 3.69 8.75
C LEU A 122 -3.88 3.86 9.49
N TRP A 123 -5.00 3.73 8.77
CA TRP A 123 -6.33 3.80 9.37
C TRP A 123 -6.54 2.78 10.49
N TRP A 124 -6.08 1.54 10.29
CA TRP A 124 -6.24 0.47 11.28
C TRP A 124 -5.45 0.72 12.55
N PHE A 125 -4.27 1.34 12.42
CA PHE A 125 -3.49 1.77 13.58
C PHE A 125 -4.21 2.85 14.38
N ILE A 126 -4.79 3.84 13.70
CA ILE A 126 -5.60 4.89 14.35
C ILE A 126 -6.78 4.25 15.11
N LEU A 127 -7.50 3.32 14.46
CA LEU A 127 -8.61 2.61 15.10
C LEU A 127 -8.17 1.83 16.34
N LEU A 128 -7.07 1.09 16.25
CA LEU A 128 -6.54 0.31 17.36
C LEU A 128 -6.14 1.22 18.54
N LEU A 129 -5.48 2.35 18.28
CA LEU A 129 -5.12 3.31 19.32
C LEU A 129 -6.35 3.92 20.00
N LEU A 130 -7.39 4.26 19.25
CA LEU A 130 -8.64 4.79 19.81
C LEU A 130 -9.31 3.77 20.73
N ILE A 131 -9.36 2.49 20.33
CA ILE A 131 -9.93 1.40 21.15
C ILE A 131 -9.11 1.21 22.44
N LEU A 132 -7.78 1.18 22.32
CA LEU A 132 -6.89 1.05 23.48
C LEU A 132 -7.04 2.23 24.44
N PHE A 133 -7.08 3.45 23.92
CA PHE A 133 -7.26 4.66 24.69
C PHE A 133 -8.61 4.67 25.42
N GLU A 134 -9.70 4.30 24.75
CA GLU A 134 -11.02 4.22 25.38
C GLU A 134 -11.04 3.18 26.52
N ASN A 135 -10.44 2.02 26.31
CA ASN A 135 -10.34 0.97 27.33
C ASN A 135 -9.52 1.45 28.53
N LEU A 136 -8.43 2.17 28.32
CA LEU A 136 -7.61 2.75 29.37
C LEU A 136 -8.40 3.79 30.19
N VAL A 137 -9.06 4.73 29.53
CA VAL A 137 -9.90 5.75 30.18
C VAL A 137 -11.03 5.10 30.98
N ARG A 138 -11.65 4.04 30.44
CA ARG A 138 -12.70 3.29 31.12
C ARG A 138 -12.18 2.61 32.38
N LYS A 139 -10.97 2.02 32.33
CA LYS A 139 -10.33 1.38 33.48
C LYS A 139 -10.03 2.40 34.59
N LEU A 140 -9.45 3.55 34.23
CA LEU A 140 -9.12 4.63 35.19
C LEU A 140 -10.36 5.21 35.87
N ARG A 141 -11.46 5.39 35.13
CA ARG A 141 -12.73 5.90 35.67
C ARG A 141 -13.40 4.92 36.63
N ASN A 142 -13.23 3.61 36.44
CA ASN A 142 -13.83 2.59 37.31
C ASN A 142 -12.99 2.29 38.56
N SER A 143 -11.75 2.79 38.63
CA SER A 143 -10.87 2.66 39.79
C SER A 143 -10.91 3.85 40.75
N LEU A 144 -11.64 4.92 40.38
CA LEU A 144 -11.92 6.11 41.19
C LEU A 144 -13.36 6.07 41.69
#